data_AF-A0A1A8KRU2-F1
#
_entry.id   AF-A0A1A8KRU2-F1
#
_cell.length_a   1.000
_cell.length_b   1.000
_cell.length_c   1.000
_cell.angle_alpha   90.00
_cell.angle_beta   90.00
_cell.angle_gamma   90.00
#
_symmetry.space_group_name_H-M   'P 1'
#
loop_
_entity.id
_entity.type
_entity.pdbx_description
1 polymer ?
#
loop_
_entity_poly.entity_id
_entity_poly.type
_entity_poly.pdbx_seq_one_letter_code
_entity_poly.pdbx_strand_id
1 'polypeptide(L)'
;KKFYQFCSKQGIALTKQNFTLKYDTNIPRQVGLAGSSAIISATLKCLMKFYNITDDDLPKPVRANFILSVETDELFITAGLQDRVVQVYEGLVYMDFSKLLMDEQGHGNYVSMDMSSLPPFWLAYLSDPSDSGRIHSNIRQRWLNGEHEVVEAMKSFSELTDQAKSAIQDRDWTRLAQLMNENFELRRSVYTDGCLGPGNLKMVDLARQFGSAVKLPGSGGAVVGLILDQDKLVEMRQAFQEAGCVFCVITPYNPSQVLSEVSANLTAR
;
A
#
# COMPACT_ATOMS: atom_id res chain seq x y z
N LYS A 1 3.06 -21.33 -11.87
CA LYS A 1 2.86 -21.30 -13.35
C LYS A 1 3.50 -20.07 -14.00
N LYS A 2 3.02 -18.84 -13.73
CA LYS A 2 3.59 -17.60 -14.34
C LYS A 2 5.11 -17.46 -14.18
N PHE A 3 5.67 -17.82 -13.02
CA PHE A 3 7.13 -17.79 -12.78
C PHE A 3 7.91 -18.73 -13.73
N TYR A 4 7.44 -19.97 -13.88
CA TYR A 4 8.01 -20.93 -14.83
C TYR A 4 7.92 -20.41 -16.27
N GLN A 5 6.77 -19.86 -16.66
CA GLN A 5 6.58 -19.28 -17.99
C GLN A 5 7.50 -18.08 -18.23
N PHE A 6 7.69 -17.22 -17.23
CA PHE A 6 8.64 -16.11 -17.29
C PHE A 6 10.06 -16.62 -17.54
N CYS A 7 10.55 -17.55 -16.72
CA CYS A 7 11.89 -18.11 -16.86
C CYS A 7 12.08 -18.78 -18.22
N SER A 8 11.09 -19.56 -18.67
CA SER A 8 11.13 -20.21 -19.99
C SER A 8 11.17 -19.20 -21.14
N LYS A 9 10.46 -18.07 -21.06
CA LYS A 9 10.50 -17.01 -22.08
C LYS A 9 11.83 -16.25 -22.09
N GLN A 10 12.46 -16.09 -20.93
CA GLN A 10 13.75 -15.42 -20.78
C GLN A 10 14.95 -16.36 -21.01
N GLY A 11 14.71 -17.63 -21.34
CA GLY A 11 15.79 -18.62 -21.51
C GLY A 11 16.49 -19.00 -20.21
N ILE A 12 15.88 -18.71 -19.05
CA ILE A 12 16.43 -19.03 -17.73
C ILE A 12 16.12 -20.49 -17.41
N ALA A 13 17.17 -21.31 -17.32
CA ALA A 13 17.07 -22.72 -16.96
C ALA A 13 16.81 -22.89 -15.46
N LEU A 14 15.65 -23.43 -15.11
CA LEU A 14 15.32 -23.78 -13.73
C LEU A 14 15.82 -25.18 -13.40
N THR A 15 16.53 -25.33 -12.27
CA THR A 15 16.97 -26.65 -11.79
C THR A 15 15.78 -27.53 -11.44
N LYS A 16 15.88 -28.83 -11.76
CA LYS A 16 14.83 -29.80 -11.44
C LYS A 16 14.95 -30.22 -9.97
N GLN A 17 14.24 -29.52 -9.10
CA GLN A 17 14.24 -29.74 -7.66
C GLN A 17 12.86 -29.48 -7.05
N ASN A 18 12.53 -30.21 -5.99
CA ASN A 18 11.26 -30.08 -5.27
C ASN A 18 11.41 -29.09 -4.12
N PHE A 19 10.30 -28.46 -3.73
CA PHE A 19 10.22 -27.63 -2.52
C PHE A 19 8.83 -27.70 -1.90
N THR A 20 8.76 -27.34 -0.63
CA THR A 20 7.51 -27.09 0.10
C THR A 20 7.44 -25.60 0.40
N LEU A 21 6.30 -24.98 0.09
CA LEU A 21 6.07 -23.58 0.37
C LEU A 21 4.98 -23.44 1.45
N LYS A 22 5.31 -22.69 2.50
CA LYS A 22 4.40 -22.38 3.62
C LYS A 22 4.39 -20.88 3.83
N TYR A 23 3.27 -20.36 4.29
CA TYR A 23 3.10 -18.94 4.57
C TYR A 23 2.50 -18.78 5.95
N ASP A 24 2.92 -17.71 6.62
CA ASP A 24 2.25 -17.14 7.78
C ASP A 24 2.14 -15.64 7.54
N THR A 25 1.07 -15.02 8.03
CA THR A 25 0.83 -13.58 7.81
C THR A 25 0.19 -12.96 9.03
N ASN A 26 0.72 -11.80 9.42
CA ASN A 26 0.11 -10.93 10.42
C ASN A 26 -0.77 -9.84 9.79
N ILE A 27 -0.85 -9.76 8.44
CA ILE A 27 -1.75 -8.85 7.75
C ILE A 27 -3.19 -9.34 7.98
N PRO A 28 -4.08 -8.53 8.58
CA PRO A 28 -5.45 -8.94 8.83
C PRO A 28 -6.18 -9.19 7.51
N ARG A 29 -7.12 -10.12 7.53
CA ARG A 29 -7.92 -10.43 6.34
C ARG A 29 -8.90 -9.30 6.05
N GLN A 30 -9.07 -8.97 4.77
CA GLN A 30 -10.12 -8.09 4.26
C GLN A 30 -10.15 -6.64 4.81
N VAL A 31 -9.01 -6.11 5.27
CA VAL A 31 -8.91 -4.73 5.81
C VAL A 31 -8.17 -3.74 4.91
N GLY A 32 -8.05 -4.04 3.62
CA GLY A 32 -7.45 -3.11 2.65
C GLY A 32 -5.95 -2.84 2.85
N LEU A 33 -5.22 -3.77 3.48
CA LEU A 33 -3.77 -3.67 3.74
C LEU A 33 -2.93 -4.54 2.78
N ALA A 34 -3.42 -4.77 1.57
CA ALA A 34 -2.70 -5.46 0.49
C ALA A 34 -2.21 -6.90 0.82
N GLY A 35 -2.94 -7.63 1.68
CA GLY A 35 -2.54 -8.98 2.10
C GLY A 35 -2.43 -9.99 0.96
N SER A 36 -3.27 -9.91 -0.07
CA SER A 36 -3.23 -10.84 -1.21
C SER A 36 -1.93 -10.69 -2.01
N SER A 37 -1.58 -9.47 -2.39
CA SER A 37 -0.37 -9.20 -3.15
C SER A 37 0.88 -9.44 -2.32
N ALA A 38 0.82 -9.23 -1.00
CA ALA A 38 1.93 -9.53 -0.10
C ALA A 38 2.32 -11.01 -0.14
N ILE A 39 1.33 -11.92 -0.16
CA ILE A 39 1.57 -13.37 -0.29
C ILE A 39 2.24 -13.70 -1.63
N ILE A 40 1.80 -13.07 -2.72
CA ILE A 40 2.37 -13.31 -4.06
C ILE A 40 3.78 -12.73 -4.16
N SER A 41 4.00 -11.53 -3.63
CA SER A 41 5.32 -10.89 -3.53
C SER A 41 6.29 -11.75 -2.70
N ALA A 42 5.86 -12.27 -1.55
CA ALA A 42 6.65 -13.17 -0.71
C ALA A 42 6.95 -14.49 -1.43
N THR A 43 5.96 -15.06 -2.12
CA THR A 43 6.13 -16.25 -2.96
C THR A 43 7.21 -16.03 -4.01
N LEU A 44 7.16 -14.90 -4.72
CA LEU A 44 8.14 -14.56 -5.73
C LEU A 44 9.53 -14.40 -5.14
N LYS A 45 9.68 -13.69 -4.00
CA LYS A 45 10.97 -13.58 -3.29
C LYS A 45 11.53 -14.96 -2.92
N CYS A 46 10.70 -15.88 -2.44
CA CYS A 46 11.10 -17.26 -2.15
C CYS A 46 11.56 -18.01 -3.41
N LEU A 47 10.80 -17.90 -4.52
CA LEU A 47 11.15 -18.57 -5.77
C LEU A 47 12.43 -18.00 -6.38
N MET A 48 12.61 -16.68 -6.36
CA MET A 48 13.83 -16.03 -6.83
C MET A 48 15.04 -16.54 -6.03
N LYS A 49 14.94 -16.55 -4.70
CA LYS A 49 16.00 -17.10 -3.84
C LYS A 49 16.26 -18.58 -4.09
N PHE A 50 15.21 -19.39 -4.24
CA PHE A 50 15.32 -20.84 -4.41
C PHE A 50 15.94 -21.24 -5.76
N TYR A 51 15.69 -20.46 -6.81
CA TYR A 51 16.21 -20.70 -8.16
C TYR A 51 17.37 -19.77 -8.56
N ASN A 52 17.93 -19.03 -7.61
CA ASN A 52 19.03 -18.08 -7.82
C ASN A 52 18.73 -17.02 -8.92
N ILE A 53 17.49 -16.56 -9.00
CA ILE A 53 17.11 -15.44 -9.85
C ILE A 53 17.47 -14.13 -9.15
N THR A 54 18.19 -13.27 -9.85
CA THR A 54 18.73 -12.02 -9.34
C THR A 54 17.87 -10.81 -9.72
N ASP A 55 18.26 -9.64 -9.25
CA ASP A 55 17.65 -8.37 -9.66
C ASP A 55 17.92 -8.07 -11.14
N ASP A 56 18.99 -8.60 -11.75
CA ASP A 56 19.29 -8.43 -13.17
C ASP A 56 18.35 -9.26 -14.05
N ASP A 57 17.99 -10.47 -13.60
CA ASP A 57 17.07 -11.35 -14.31
C ASP A 57 15.62 -10.85 -14.23
N LEU A 58 15.23 -10.27 -13.09
CA LEU A 58 13.90 -9.71 -12.86
C LEU A 58 13.98 -8.37 -12.12
N PRO A 59 14.25 -7.27 -12.86
CA PRO A 59 14.39 -5.93 -12.29
C PRO A 59 13.16 -5.48 -11.53
N LYS A 60 13.35 -4.62 -10.51
CA LYS A 60 12.26 -4.17 -9.61
C LYS A 60 11.02 -3.63 -10.34
N PRO A 61 11.12 -2.75 -11.36
CA PRO A 61 9.93 -2.27 -12.07
C PRO A 61 9.16 -3.40 -12.76
N VAL A 62 9.88 -4.32 -13.40
CA VAL A 62 9.31 -5.50 -14.08
C VAL A 62 8.71 -6.47 -13.07
N ARG A 63 9.33 -6.62 -11.90
CA ARG A 63 8.84 -7.48 -10.81
C ARG A 63 7.46 -7.05 -10.31
N ALA A 64 7.24 -5.75 -10.13
CA ALA A 64 5.93 -5.24 -9.71
C ALA A 64 4.84 -5.58 -10.74
N ASN A 65 5.12 -5.41 -12.03
CA ASN A 65 4.22 -5.81 -13.12
C ASN A 65 4.01 -7.33 -13.18
N PHE A 66 5.07 -8.11 -12.94
CA PHE A 66 4.97 -9.57 -12.90
C PHE A 66 4.01 -10.01 -11.79
N ILE A 67 4.14 -9.46 -10.58
CA ILE A 67 3.25 -9.77 -9.45
C ILE A 67 1.80 -9.41 -9.80
N LEU A 68 1.58 -8.22 -10.37
CA LEU A 68 0.25 -7.81 -10.85
C LEU A 68 -0.32 -8.82 -11.86
N SER A 69 0.50 -9.28 -12.82
CA SER A 69 0.08 -10.24 -13.86
C SER A 69 -0.30 -11.61 -13.30
N VAL A 70 0.19 -12.00 -12.12
CA VAL A 70 -0.26 -13.21 -11.43
C VAL A 70 -1.69 -13.03 -10.95
N GLU A 71 -2.01 -11.88 -10.37
CA GLU A 71 -3.38 -11.61 -9.89
C GLU A 71 -4.37 -11.42 -11.02
N THR A 72 -4.02 -10.63 -12.04
CA THR A 72 -4.96 -10.30 -13.11
C THR A 72 -5.16 -11.45 -14.09
N ASP A 73 -4.09 -12.13 -14.50
CA ASP A 73 -4.15 -13.06 -15.63
C ASP A 73 -4.32 -14.52 -15.19
N GLU A 74 -3.83 -14.88 -14.01
CA GLU A 74 -3.90 -16.26 -13.50
C GLU A 74 -5.00 -16.41 -12.44
N LEU A 75 -5.14 -15.43 -11.54
CA LEU A 75 -6.15 -15.48 -10.47
C LEU A 75 -7.44 -14.73 -10.81
N PHE A 76 -7.46 -13.96 -11.91
CA PHE A 76 -8.60 -13.17 -12.36
C PHE A 76 -9.12 -12.16 -11.32
N ILE A 77 -8.21 -11.62 -10.51
CA ILE A 77 -8.49 -10.61 -9.49
C ILE A 77 -8.25 -9.22 -10.08
N THR A 78 -9.23 -8.32 -9.94
CA THR A 78 -9.02 -6.91 -10.29
C THR A 78 -8.09 -6.26 -9.27
N ALA A 79 -6.96 -5.75 -9.72
CA ALA A 79 -5.92 -5.17 -8.88
C ALA A 79 -5.26 -3.95 -9.53
N GLY A 80 -4.71 -3.07 -8.69
CA GLY A 80 -3.86 -1.95 -9.09
C GLY A 80 -2.38 -2.23 -8.83
N LEU A 81 -1.51 -1.38 -9.37
CA LEU A 81 -0.06 -1.60 -9.35
C LEU A 81 0.60 -1.17 -8.03
N GLN A 82 0.04 -0.19 -7.32
CA GLN A 82 0.66 0.47 -6.15
C GLN A 82 1.15 -0.51 -5.06
N ASP A 83 0.35 -1.51 -4.69
CA ASP A 83 0.73 -2.39 -3.57
C ASP A 83 1.91 -3.28 -3.97
N ARG A 84 1.99 -3.65 -5.26
CA ARG A 84 3.08 -4.48 -5.79
C ARG A 84 4.38 -3.68 -5.85
N VAL A 85 4.31 -2.40 -6.21
CA VAL A 85 5.46 -1.50 -6.22
C VAL A 85 6.04 -1.36 -4.81
N VAL A 86 5.25 -0.96 -3.81
CA VAL A 86 5.79 -0.79 -2.44
C VAL A 86 6.30 -2.10 -1.85
N GLN A 87 5.71 -3.25 -2.17
CA GLN A 87 6.17 -4.56 -1.69
C GLN A 87 7.51 -5.01 -2.31
N VAL A 88 7.83 -4.51 -3.51
CA VAL A 88 9.09 -4.77 -4.22
C VAL A 88 10.18 -3.76 -3.81
N TYR A 89 9.81 -2.48 -3.71
CA TYR A 89 10.75 -1.41 -3.42
C TYR A 89 11.06 -1.28 -1.93
N GLU A 90 10.08 -1.60 -1.07
CA GLU A 90 10.11 -1.45 0.38
C GLU A 90 10.33 0.01 0.84
N GLY A 91 10.07 0.29 2.12
CA GLY A 91 10.18 1.65 2.68
C GLY A 91 9.12 2.64 2.16
N LEU A 92 9.49 3.91 2.05
CA LEU A 92 8.66 4.98 1.52
C LEU A 92 8.95 5.22 0.03
N VAL A 93 7.92 5.16 -0.81
CA VAL A 93 8.05 5.25 -2.27
C VAL A 93 7.03 6.22 -2.83
N TYR A 94 7.51 7.23 -3.55
CA TYR A 94 6.68 8.05 -4.42
C TYR A 94 6.55 7.37 -5.79
N MET A 95 5.32 7.25 -6.29
CA MET A 95 5.01 6.48 -7.49
C MET A 95 4.28 7.34 -8.51
N ASP A 96 4.84 7.44 -9.71
CA ASP A 96 4.22 8.09 -10.85
C ASP A 96 3.79 7.03 -11.87
N PHE A 97 2.49 6.89 -12.06
CA PHE A 97 1.85 5.98 -13.02
C PHE A 97 1.26 6.74 -14.22
N SER A 98 1.76 7.93 -14.53
CA SER A 98 1.27 8.74 -15.65
C SER A 98 1.29 7.95 -16.95
N LYS A 99 0.25 8.17 -17.76
CA LYS A 99 0.03 7.40 -18.98
C LYS A 99 1.24 7.46 -19.94
N LEU A 100 1.85 8.63 -20.08
CA LEU A 100 3.02 8.81 -20.93
C LEU A 100 4.16 7.88 -20.52
N LEU A 101 4.53 7.87 -19.23
CA LEU A 101 5.58 6.98 -18.71
C LEU A 101 5.21 5.51 -18.91
N MET A 102 3.98 5.14 -18.56
CA MET A 102 3.51 3.76 -18.69
C MET A 102 3.55 3.27 -20.14
N ASP A 103 3.16 4.10 -21.11
CA ASP A 103 3.14 3.78 -22.53
C ASP A 103 4.57 3.71 -23.12
N GLU A 104 5.50 4.56 -22.66
CA GLU A 104 6.87 4.64 -23.18
C GLU A 104 7.79 3.50 -22.70
N GLN A 105 7.75 3.15 -21.40
CA GLN A 105 8.68 2.17 -20.81
C GLN A 105 7.99 0.94 -20.19
N GLY A 106 6.66 0.88 -20.18
CA GLY A 106 5.89 -0.26 -19.65
C GLY A 106 5.77 -0.32 -18.13
N HIS A 107 6.27 0.69 -17.40
CA HIS A 107 6.15 0.82 -15.95
C HIS A 107 6.23 2.29 -15.52
N GLY A 108 5.78 2.57 -14.29
CA GLY A 108 5.86 3.90 -13.70
C GLY A 108 7.28 4.28 -13.28
N ASN A 109 7.42 5.53 -12.83
CA ASN A 109 8.63 5.99 -12.15
C ASN A 109 8.45 5.84 -10.63
N TYR A 110 9.40 5.18 -9.98
CA TYR A 110 9.30 4.81 -8.56
C TYR A 110 10.52 5.35 -7.81
N VAL A 111 10.30 6.33 -6.95
CA VAL A 111 11.36 7.05 -6.24
C VAL A 111 11.30 6.72 -4.76
N SER A 112 12.32 6.04 -4.25
CA SER A 112 12.51 5.87 -2.82
C SER A 112 12.76 7.22 -2.15
N MET A 113 12.07 7.48 -1.05
CA MET A 113 12.19 8.72 -0.28
C MET A 113 12.88 8.47 1.06
N ASP A 114 13.48 9.52 1.62
CA ASP A 114 13.99 9.45 2.99
C ASP A 114 12.83 9.26 3.97
N MET A 115 13.06 8.37 4.94
CA MET A 115 12.10 8.05 5.99
C MET A 115 12.68 8.21 7.39
N SER A 116 13.90 8.76 7.50
CA SER A 116 14.62 8.95 8.77
C SER A 116 13.83 9.77 9.81
N SER A 117 12.98 10.67 9.34
CA SER A 117 12.29 11.67 10.15
C SER A 117 10.77 11.52 10.15
N LEU A 118 10.24 10.39 9.65
CA LEU A 118 8.79 10.20 9.62
C LEU A 118 8.20 10.19 11.03
N PRO A 119 7.07 10.88 11.26
CA PRO A 119 6.36 10.77 12.52
C PRO A 119 5.77 9.37 12.69
N PRO A 120 5.48 8.93 13.93
CA PRO A 120 4.71 7.72 14.14
C PRO A 120 3.31 7.89 13.55
N PHE A 121 2.87 6.86 12.82
CA PHE A 121 1.49 6.75 12.39
C PHE A 121 0.75 5.78 13.30
N TRP A 122 -0.57 5.74 13.20
CA TRP A 122 -1.37 4.71 13.83
C TRP A 122 -2.30 4.08 12.80
N LEU A 123 -2.67 2.83 13.06
CA LEU A 123 -3.57 2.02 12.25
C LEU A 123 -4.68 1.50 13.17
N ALA A 124 -5.92 1.61 12.71
CA ALA A 124 -7.04 0.94 13.34
C ALA A 124 -7.84 0.16 12.29
N TYR A 125 -8.38 -0.99 12.67
CA TYR A 125 -9.17 -1.82 11.77
C TYR A 125 -10.24 -2.61 12.52
N LEU A 126 -11.29 -2.99 11.79
CA LEU A 126 -12.40 -3.78 12.34
C LEU A 126 -11.92 -5.22 12.61
N SER A 127 -12.18 -5.73 13.82
CA SER A 127 -11.76 -7.10 14.22
C SER A 127 -12.50 -8.19 13.46
N ASP A 128 -13.77 -7.94 13.14
CA ASP A 128 -14.61 -8.79 12.30
C ASP A 128 -15.17 -7.92 11.16
N PRO A 129 -14.46 -7.80 10.04
CA PRO A 129 -15.01 -7.13 8.88
C PRO A 129 -16.16 -7.99 8.35
N SER A 130 -17.38 -7.71 8.81
CA SER A 130 -18.59 -8.33 8.26
C SER A 130 -18.53 -8.29 6.73
N ASP A 131 -19.03 -9.34 6.06
CA ASP A 131 -19.10 -9.53 4.60
C ASP A 131 -19.81 -8.39 3.82
N SER A 132 -20.21 -7.31 4.49
CA SER A 132 -20.72 -6.06 3.91
C SER A 132 -19.71 -5.34 3.00
N GLY A 133 -18.43 -5.76 2.98
CA GLY A 133 -17.33 -5.11 2.25
C GLY A 133 -17.30 -5.28 0.72
N ARG A 134 -18.23 -6.02 0.10
CA ARG A 134 -18.42 -6.01 -1.36
C ARG A 134 -19.30 -4.86 -1.82
N ILE A 135 -19.04 -3.65 -1.34
CA ILE A 135 -19.61 -2.48 -1.99
C ILE A 135 -18.76 -2.21 -3.22
N HIS A 136 -19.17 -2.81 -4.33
CA HIS A 136 -18.50 -2.64 -5.62
C HIS A 136 -18.64 -1.18 -6.05
N SER A 137 -17.60 -0.38 -5.80
CA SER A 137 -17.52 0.95 -6.40
C SER A 137 -17.50 0.80 -7.92
N ASN A 138 -18.40 1.47 -8.63
CA ASN A 138 -18.35 1.58 -10.09
C ASN A 138 -17.36 2.66 -10.58
N ILE A 139 -16.51 3.17 -9.69
CA ILE A 139 -15.58 4.29 -9.94
C ILE A 139 -14.70 4.06 -11.17
N ARG A 140 -14.23 2.82 -11.40
CA ARG A 140 -13.45 2.46 -12.58
C ARG A 140 -14.27 2.64 -13.85
N GLN A 141 -15.53 2.21 -13.84
CA GLN A 141 -16.42 2.37 -15.00
C GLN A 141 -16.77 3.84 -15.24
N ARG A 142 -17.03 4.61 -14.17
CA ARG A 142 -17.27 6.07 -14.26
C ARG A 142 -16.06 6.79 -14.88
N TRP A 143 -14.85 6.41 -14.46
CA TRP A 143 -13.61 6.92 -15.04
C TRP A 143 -13.45 6.53 -16.51
N LEU A 144 -13.68 5.26 -16.88
CA LEU A 144 -13.62 4.79 -18.27
C LEU A 144 -14.65 5.47 -19.17
N ASN A 145 -15.80 5.84 -18.62
CA ASN A 145 -16.83 6.60 -19.32
C ASN A 145 -16.48 8.10 -19.45
N GLY A 146 -15.36 8.56 -18.89
CA GLY A 146 -14.93 9.96 -18.94
C GLY A 146 -15.81 10.89 -18.10
N GLU A 147 -16.45 10.38 -17.04
CA GLU A 147 -17.28 11.21 -16.18
C GLU A 147 -16.45 12.32 -15.52
N HIS A 148 -16.84 13.57 -15.78
CA HIS A 148 -16.04 14.75 -15.44
C HIS A 148 -15.64 14.80 -13.96
N GLU A 149 -16.59 14.58 -13.03
CA GLU A 149 -16.34 14.59 -11.59
C GLU A 149 -15.25 13.57 -11.19
N VAL A 150 -15.29 12.37 -11.75
CA VAL A 150 -14.33 11.30 -11.43
C VAL A 150 -12.97 11.58 -12.06
N VAL A 151 -12.93 12.08 -13.29
CA VAL A 151 -11.67 12.43 -13.97
C VAL A 151 -10.96 13.57 -13.23
N GLU A 152 -11.68 14.62 -12.84
CA GLU A 152 -11.10 15.72 -12.06
C GLU A 152 -10.64 15.25 -10.68
N ALA A 153 -11.41 14.41 -9.99
CA ALA A 153 -10.97 13.85 -8.71
C ALA A 153 -9.67 13.02 -8.85
N MET A 154 -9.49 12.26 -9.93
CA MET A 154 -8.23 11.53 -10.18
C MET A 154 -7.04 12.47 -10.38
N LYS A 155 -7.23 13.63 -11.01
CA LYS A 155 -6.19 14.67 -11.10
C LYS A 155 -5.88 15.25 -9.73
N SER A 156 -6.91 15.62 -8.97
CA SER A 156 -6.73 16.15 -7.61
C SER A 156 -6.06 15.16 -6.67
N PHE A 157 -6.32 13.84 -6.79
CA PHE A 157 -5.58 12.83 -6.05
C PHE A 157 -4.07 12.86 -6.36
N SER A 158 -3.69 13.09 -7.62
CA SER A 158 -2.29 13.25 -8.02
C SER A 158 -1.68 14.49 -7.37
N GLU A 159 -2.35 15.64 -7.46
CA GLU A 159 -1.88 16.90 -6.88
C GLU A 159 -1.71 16.82 -5.36
N LEU A 160 -2.65 16.17 -4.66
CA LEU A 160 -2.52 15.93 -3.21
C LEU A 160 -1.31 15.05 -2.89
N THR A 161 -0.98 14.08 -3.75
CA THR A 161 0.18 13.21 -3.58
C THR A 161 1.49 13.99 -3.76
N ASP A 162 1.56 14.90 -4.73
CA ASP A 162 2.73 15.76 -4.98
C ASP A 162 2.95 16.75 -3.83
N GLN A 163 1.88 17.32 -3.31
CA GLN A 163 1.92 18.16 -2.12
C GLN A 163 2.36 17.35 -0.88
N ALA A 164 1.88 16.11 -0.73
CA ALA A 164 2.28 15.25 0.38
C ALA A 164 3.75 14.86 0.31
N LYS A 165 4.28 14.62 -0.89
CA LYS A 165 5.71 14.41 -1.11
C LYS A 165 6.52 15.61 -0.61
N SER A 166 6.12 16.82 -1.01
CA SER A 166 6.78 18.06 -0.58
C SER A 166 6.71 18.25 0.93
N ALA A 167 5.52 18.09 1.53
CA ALA A 167 5.33 18.18 2.98
C ALA A 167 6.18 17.18 3.76
N ILE A 168 6.37 15.95 3.25
CA ILE A 168 7.26 14.96 3.87
C ILE A 168 8.72 15.39 3.78
N GLN A 169 9.16 15.91 2.62
CA GLN A 169 10.54 16.38 2.42
C GLN A 169 10.87 17.57 3.31
N ASP A 170 9.93 18.50 3.44
CA ASP A 170 10.07 19.71 4.26
C ASP A 170 9.77 19.46 5.75
N ARG A 171 9.34 18.24 6.10
CA ARG A 171 8.90 17.83 7.45
C ARG A 171 7.73 18.66 7.99
N ASP A 172 6.88 19.16 7.10
CA ASP A 172 5.65 19.85 7.44
C ASP A 172 4.53 18.84 7.76
N TRP A 173 4.59 18.30 8.98
CA TRP A 173 3.61 17.32 9.45
C TRP A 173 2.21 17.89 9.62
N THR A 174 2.10 19.21 9.80
CA THR A 174 0.80 19.89 9.86
C THR A 174 0.14 19.89 8.49
N ARG A 175 0.88 20.25 7.44
CA ARG A 175 0.38 20.16 6.06
C ARG A 175 0.09 18.72 5.66
N LEU A 176 0.94 17.77 6.03
CA LEU A 176 0.70 16.34 5.78
C LEU A 176 -0.62 15.86 6.41
N ALA A 177 -0.89 16.25 7.67
CA ALA A 177 -2.13 15.93 8.35
C ALA A 177 -3.36 16.53 7.62
N GLN A 178 -3.28 17.77 7.16
CA GLN A 178 -4.33 18.39 6.35
C GLN A 178 -4.57 17.63 5.04
N LEU A 179 -3.51 17.31 4.31
CA LEU A 179 -3.56 16.56 3.04
C LEU A 179 -4.16 15.16 3.21
N MET A 180 -3.92 14.49 4.34
CA MET A 180 -4.57 13.21 4.65
C MET A 180 -6.09 13.35 4.75
N ASN A 181 -6.57 14.40 5.43
CA ASN A 181 -7.99 14.69 5.55
C ASN A 181 -8.60 15.11 4.20
N GLU A 182 -7.93 15.99 3.45
CA GLU A 182 -8.34 16.41 2.10
C GLU A 182 -8.47 15.19 1.16
N ASN A 183 -7.51 14.26 1.22
CA ASN A 183 -7.55 13.02 0.45
C ASN A 183 -8.77 12.14 0.82
N PHE A 184 -9.08 12.03 2.12
CA PHE A 184 -10.25 11.28 2.55
C PHE A 184 -11.55 11.94 2.09
N GLU A 185 -11.69 13.25 2.24
CA GLU A 185 -12.89 13.98 1.82
C GLU A 185 -13.11 13.90 0.31
N LEU A 186 -12.03 14.05 -0.48
CA LEU A 186 -12.10 13.85 -1.93
C LEU A 186 -12.57 12.43 -2.27
N ARG A 187 -12.05 11.41 -1.57
CA ARG A 187 -12.49 10.03 -1.75
C ARG A 187 -13.95 9.83 -1.37
N ARG A 188 -14.39 10.40 -0.25
CA ARG A 188 -15.78 10.35 0.20
C ARG A 188 -16.72 10.98 -0.83
N SER A 189 -16.33 12.10 -1.44
CA SER A 189 -17.16 12.77 -2.46
C SER A 189 -17.42 11.87 -3.67
N VAL A 190 -16.40 11.19 -4.20
CA VAL A 190 -16.55 10.39 -5.44
C VAL A 190 -16.99 8.95 -5.21
N TYR A 191 -16.63 8.33 -4.08
CA TYR A 191 -17.08 6.98 -3.74
C TYR A 191 -18.46 6.98 -3.08
N THR A 192 -18.87 8.08 -2.43
CA THR A 192 -20.05 8.20 -1.58
C THR A 192 -19.98 7.40 -0.27
N ASP A 193 -20.73 7.84 0.73
CA ASP A 193 -20.84 7.18 2.04
C ASP A 193 -21.31 5.73 1.92
N GLY A 194 -22.24 5.48 0.98
CA GLY A 194 -22.73 4.14 0.70
C GLY A 194 -21.61 3.18 0.31
N CYS A 195 -20.65 3.62 -0.52
CA CYS A 195 -19.52 2.78 -0.90
C CYS A 195 -18.44 2.67 0.16
N LEU A 196 -18.21 3.73 0.94
CA LEU A 196 -17.23 3.68 2.03
C LEU A 196 -17.73 2.79 3.18
N GLY A 197 -19.03 2.73 3.41
CA GLY A 197 -19.64 1.88 4.42
C GLY A 197 -19.52 2.45 5.83
N PRO A 198 -20.50 2.15 6.70
CA PRO A 198 -20.64 2.81 8.01
C PRO A 198 -19.47 2.54 8.97
N GLY A 199 -18.84 1.36 8.90
CA GLY A 199 -17.70 1.03 9.76
C GLY A 199 -16.48 1.92 9.50
N ASN A 200 -16.17 2.20 8.23
CA ASN A 200 -15.06 3.07 7.85
C ASN A 200 -15.34 4.53 8.25
N LEU A 201 -16.56 5.01 8.00
CA LEU A 201 -16.97 6.36 8.38
C LEU A 201 -16.91 6.55 9.90
N LYS A 202 -17.41 5.58 10.67
CA LYS A 202 -17.33 5.61 12.14
C LYS A 202 -15.89 5.69 12.66
N MET A 203 -14.97 4.93 12.09
CA MET A 203 -13.55 4.99 12.46
C MET A 203 -12.93 6.36 12.16
N VAL A 204 -13.30 6.97 11.03
CA VAL A 204 -12.84 8.33 10.66
C VAL A 204 -13.39 9.38 11.61
N ASP A 205 -14.70 9.35 11.88
CA ASP A 205 -15.33 10.31 12.79
C ASP A 205 -14.79 10.20 14.21
N LEU A 206 -14.48 8.97 14.67
CA LEU A 206 -13.86 8.74 15.97
C LEU A 206 -12.47 9.38 16.05
N ALA A 207 -11.61 9.17 15.07
CA ALA A 207 -10.27 9.78 15.05
C ALA A 207 -10.33 11.32 15.08
N ARG A 208 -11.32 11.91 14.39
CA ARG A 208 -11.51 13.37 14.34
C ARG A 208 -11.87 13.97 15.69
N GLN A 209 -12.58 13.25 16.55
CA GLN A 209 -12.91 13.72 17.90
C GLN A 209 -11.65 13.98 18.74
N PHE A 210 -10.55 13.28 18.44
CA PHE A 210 -9.25 13.46 19.10
C PHE A 210 -8.30 14.40 18.34
N GLY A 211 -8.77 15.04 17.26
CA GLY A 211 -7.94 15.93 16.44
C GLY A 211 -6.91 15.21 15.57
N SER A 212 -7.07 13.90 15.36
CA SER A 212 -6.18 13.10 14.52
C SER A 212 -6.59 13.21 13.05
N ALA A 213 -5.61 13.43 12.17
CA ALA A 213 -5.83 13.29 10.74
C ALA A 213 -5.96 11.81 10.37
N VAL A 214 -6.85 11.49 9.43
CA VAL A 214 -7.20 10.09 9.15
C VAL A 214 -7.63 9.91 7.70
N LYS A 215 -7.24 8.78 7.11
CA LYS A 215 -7.72 8.33 5.81
C LYS A 215 -7.78 6.81 5.74
N LEU A 216 -8.34 6.30 4.65
CA LEU A 216 -8.28 4.86 4.34
C LEU A 216 -6.92 4.53 3.67
N PRO A 217 -6.18 3.51 4.15
CA PRO A 217 -4.93 3.08 3.54
C PRO A 217 -5.14 2.27 2.24
N GLY A 218 -6.34 1.71 2.05
CA GLY A 218 -6.69 0.91 0.88
C GLY A 218 -8.19 0.87 0.64
N SER A 219 -8.73 -0.28 0.23
CA SER A 219 -10.14 -0.41 -0.20
C SER A 219 -11.16 -0.18 0.93
N GLY A 220 -10.80 -0.40 2.19
CA GLY A 220 -11.66 -0.23 3.36
C GLY A 220 -11.38 -1.30 4.42
N GLY A 221 -12.03 -1.19 5.59
CA GLY A 221 -11.86 -2.10 6.73
C GLY A 221 -10.75 -1.69 7.70
N ALA A 222 -9.93 -0.71 7.32
CA ALA A 222 -8.93 -0.07 8.15
C ALA A 222 -8.88 1.45 7.89
N VAL A 223 -8.36 2.17 8.86
CA VAL A 223 -7.96 3.58 8.78
C VAL A 223 -6.51 3.73 9.23
N VAL A 224 -5.79 4.65 8.60
CA VAL A 224 -4.45 5.08 9.01
C VAL A 224 -4.52 6.57 9.33
N GLY A 225 -3.80 6.99 10.37
CA GLY A 225 -3.80 8.39 10.76
C GLY A 225 -2.51 8.89 11.36
N LEU A 226 -2.49 10.22 11.48
CA LEU A 226 -1.40 11.01 12.04
C LEU A 226 -2.00 11.93 13.11
N ILE A 227 -1.58 11.73 14.35
CA ILE A 227 -1.95 12.60 15.48
C ILE A 227 -0.73 13.42 15.87
N LEU A 228 -0.86 14.75 15.86
CA LEU A 228 0.24 15.65 16.25
C LEU A 228 0.29 15.84 17.76
N ASP A 229 -0.88 15.82 18.41
CA ASP A 229 -1.06 15.89 19.85
C ASP A 229 -0.95 14.48 20.47
N GLN A 230 0.25 14.09 20.87
CA GLN A 230 0.53 12.74 21.37
C GLN A 230 -0.15 12.44 22.71
N ASP A 231 -0.52 13.47 23.49
CA ASP A 231 -1.19 13.30 24.77
C ASP A 231 -2.58 12.65 24.60
N LYS A 232 -3.21 12.88 23.45
CA LYS A 232 -4.51 12.28 23.09
C LYS A 232 -4.43 10.86 22.55
N LEU A 233 -3.24 10.34 22.27
CA LEU A 233 -3.08 9.02 21.66
C LEU A 233 -3.61 7.89 22.54
N VAL A 234 -3.42 7.99 23.86
CA VAL A 234 -3.87 6.98 24.83
C VAL A 234 -5.39 6.92 24.89
N GLU A 235 -6.04 8.08 25.03
CA GLU A 235 -7.50 8.18 25.06
C GLU A 235 -8.12 7.74 23.72
N MET A 236 -7.52 8.16 22.60
CA MET A 236 -7.96 7.74 21.26
C MET A 236 -7.86 6.22 21.11
N ARG A 237 -6.74 5.61 21.52
CA ARG A 237 -6.57 4.14 21.49
C ARG A 237 -7.68 3.44 22.26
N GLN A 238 -7.97 3.89 23.47
CA GLN A 238 -9.02 3.31 24.31
C GLN A 238 -10.38 3.43 23.62
N ALA A 239 -10.71 4.59 23.05
CA ALA A 239 -11.97 4.80 22.36
C ALA A 239 -12.13 3.89 21.12
N PHE A 240 -11.05 3.66 20.35
CA PHE A 240 -11.07 2.69 19.24
C PHE A 240 -11.31 1.26 19.73
N GLN A 241 -10.67 0.86 20.83
CA GLN A 241 -10.82 -0.48 21.40
C GLN A 241 -12.24 -0.70 21.95
N GLU A 242 -12.80 0.29 22.65
CA GLU A 242 -14.20 0.29 23.11
C GLU A 242 -15.19 0.24 21.94
N ALA A 243 -14.84 0.85 20.81
CA ALA A 243 -15.61 0.77 19.58
C ALA A 243 -15.47 -0.57 18.82
N GLY A 244 -14.72 -1.54 19.37
CA GLY A 244 -14.51 -2.86 18.78
C GLY A 244 -13.45 -2.92 17.68
N CYS A 245 -12.58 -1.91 17.58
CA CYS A 245 -11.48 -1.90 16.63
C CYS A 245 -10.20 -2.44 17.26
N VAL A 246 -9.35 -3.07 16.45
CA VAL A 246 -7.95 -3.25 16.81
C VAL A 246 -7.22 -1.94 16.52
N PHE A 247 -6.33 -1.52 17.42
CA PHE A 247 -5.53 -0.30 17.29
C PHE A 247 -4.05 -0.62 17.49
N CYS A 248 -3.20 -0.11 16.61
CA CYS A 248 -1.74 -0.17 16.76
C CYS A 248 -1.07 1.13 16.35
N VAL A 249 -0.01 1.50 17.07
CA VAL A 249 0.97 2.49 16.59
C VAL A 249 1.92 1.76 15.66
N ILE A 250 2.19 2.35 14.50
CA ILE A 250 3.00 1.73 13.46
C ILE A 250 4.26 2.55 13.19
N THR A 251 5.39 1.85 13.12
CA THR A 251 6.66 2.39 12.66
C THR A 251 6.94 1.81 11.28
N PRO A 252 7.08 2.63 10.22
CA PRO A 252 7.41 2.13 8.89
C PRO A 252 8.75 1.38 8.87
N TYR A 253 8.80 0.25 8.17
CA TYR A 253 10.03 -0.53 7.99
C TYR A 253 11.03 0.20 7.08
N ASN A 254 12.28 0.37 7.53
CA ASN A 254 13.35 1.03 6.78
C ASN A 254 14.34 0.02 6.16
N PRO A 255 14.29 -0.23 4.84
CA PRO A 255 15.19 -1.19 4.20
C PRO A 255 16.68 -0.77 4.27
N SER A 256 16.98 0.54 4.38
CA SER A 256 18.36 1.04 4.47
C SER A 256 19.03 0.74 5.82
N GLN A 257 18.26 0.61 6.90
CA GLN A 257 18.81 0.26 8.23
C GLN A 257 19.33 -1.18 8.23
N VAL A 258 18.63 -2.12 7.59
CA VAL A 258 19.04 -3.52 7.52
C VAL A 258 20.33 -3.72 6.72
N LEU A 259 20.51 -2.97 5.63
CA LEU A 259 21.74 -3.00 4.83
C LEU A 259 22.96 -2.51 5.64
N SER A 260 22.76 -1.54 6.53
CA SER A 260 23.83 -1.04 7.42
C SER A 260 24.24 -2.07 8.48
N GLU A 261 23.28 -2.80 9.05
CA GLU A 261 23.55 -3.87 10.04
C GLU A 261 24.23 -5.10 9.41
N VAL A 262 23.84 -5.47 8.18
CA VAL A 262 24.50 -6.56 7.43
C VAL A 262 25.93 -6.17 7.05
N SER A 263 26.15 -4.91 6.62
CA SER A 263 27.49 -4.40 6.28
C SER A 263 28.40 -4.30 7.49
N ALA A 264 27.89 -3.82 8.63
CA ALA A 264 28.65 -3.73 9.88
C ALA A 264 29.12 -5.11 10.40
N ASN A 265 28.27 -6.14 10.25
CA ASN A 265 28.61 -7.52 10.63
C ASN A 265 29.61 -8.19 9.67
N LEU A 266 29.73 -7.74 8.43
CA LEU A 266 30.74 -8.21 7.47
C LEU A 266 32.11 -7.58 7.70
N THR A 267 32.17 -6.34 8.20
CA THR A 267 33.43 -5.68 8.58
C THR A 267 33.95 -6.07 9.97
N ALA A 268 33.12 -6.72 10.79
CA ALA A 268 33.47 -7.18 12.14
C ALA A 268 33.96 -8.65 12.19
N ARG A 269 34.27 -9.27 11.05
CA ARG A 269 34.83 -10.62 10.93
C ARG A 269 36.18 -10.60 10.23
#